data_AF-A0A2N3AUJ4-F1
#
_entry.id   AF-A0A2N3AUJ4-F1
#
_cell.length_a   1.000
_cell.length_b   1.000
_cell.length_c   1.000
_cell.angle_alpha   90.00
_cell.angle_beta   90.00
_cell.angle_gamma   90.00
#
_symmetry.space_group_name_H-M   'P 1'
#
loop_
_entity.id
_entity.type
_entity.pdbx_description
1 polymer ?
#
loop_
_entity_poly.entity_id
_entity_poly.type
_entity_poly.pdbx_seq_one_letter_code
_entity_poly.pdbx_strand_id
1 'polypeptide(L)'
;MTAFWTEADFDAHELVQLVHHQASGLTAIIAVHSTHLGPAAGGTRFWHYVQASDAMRDALRLSRGMSYKNAMAGLPMGGGKAVILADEQRIKTPAMIAAFGDAVEALGGRYVT
;
A
#
# COMPACT_ATOMS: atom_id res chain seq x y z
N MET A 1 -3.85 6.52 21.03
CA MET A 1 -3.93 5.80 19.75
C MET A 1 -3.14 4.53 19.90
N THR A 2 -3.72 3.38 19.52
CA THR A 2 -2.97 2.12 19.39
C THR A 2 -2.02 2.24 18.21
N ALA A 3 -0.84 1.67 18.35
CA ALA A 3 0.10 1.60 17.26
C ALA A 3 -0.40 0.58 16.22
N PHE A 4 -0.29 0.88 14.93
CA PHE A 4 -0.89 0.03 13.88
C PHE A 4 -0.36 -1.42 13.90
N TRP A 5 0.87 -1.64 14.40
CA TRP A 5 1.45 -2.98 14.55
C TRP A 5 0.83 -3.82 15.68
N THR A 6 -0.10 -3.26 16.43
CA THR A 6 -0.89 -3.97 17.46
C THR A 6 -2.30 -4.33 16.97
N GLU A 7 -2.68 -3.87 15.77
CA GLU A 7 -3.98 -4.17 15.16
C GLU A 7 -4.00 -5.58 14.57
N ALA A 8 -5.14 -6.26 14.60
CA ALA A 8 -5.28 -7.64 14.12
C ALA A 8 -5.00 -7.83 12.61
N ASP A 9 -5.10 -6.76 11.83
CA ASP A 9 -4.78 -6.79 10.40
C ASP A 9 -3.26 -6.69 10.13
N PHE A 10 -2.46 -6.28 11.12
CA PHE A 10 -0.99 -6.33 11.02
C PHE A 10 -0.51 -7.75 11.29
N ASP A 11 -0.43 -8.54 10.22
CA ASP A 11 0.01 -9.94 10.24
C ASP A 11 1.52 -10.06 9.99
N ALA A 12 2.33 -9.45 10.86
CA ALA A 12 3.80 -9.41 10.73
C ALA A 12 4.31 -8.93 9.36
N HIS A 13 3.68 -7.88 8.82
CA HIS A 13 4.04 -7.32 7.52
C HIS A 13 5.52 -6.94 7.49
N GLU A 14 6.22 -7.32 6.43
CA GLU A 14 7.64 -7.04 6.25
C GLU A 14 7.96 -5.53 6.18
N LEU A 15 7.03 -4.73 5.63
CA LEU A 15 7.18 -3.29 5.52
C LEU A 15 5.83 -2.59 5.41
N VAL A 16 5.72 -1.44 6.10
CA VAL A 16 4.63 -0.48 5.92
C VAL A 16 5.27 0.90 5.78
N GLN A 17 5.04 1.55 4.64
CA GLN A 17 5.57 2.88 4.34
C GLN A 17 4.43 3.89 4.20
N LEU A 18 4.46 4.92 5.03
CA LEU A 18 3.65 6.12 4.84
C LEU A 18 4.40 7.07 3.90
N VAL A 19 3.73 7.50 2.85
CA VAL A 19 4.25 8.45 1.87
C VAL A 19 3.43 9.74 2.00
N HIS A 20 4.11 10.84 2.27
CA HIS A 20 3.51 12.16 2.25
C HIS A 20 4.37 13.10 1.40
N HIS A 21 3.79 13.70 0.37
CA HIS A 21 4.48 14.67 -0.48
C HIS A 21 3.64 15.95 -0.57
N GLN A 22 4.08 16.96 0.20
CA GLN A 22 3.33 18.20 0.43
C GLN A 22 3.01 18.93 -0.89
N ALA A 23 3.97 19.07 -1.80
CA ALA A 23 3.79 19.85 -3.02
C ALA A 23 2.76 19.27 -4.00
N SER A 24 2.56 17.94 -3.99
CA SER A 24 1.53 17.29 -4.81
C SER A 24 0.25 16.97 -4.05
N GLY A 25 0.23 17.20 -2.73
CA GLY A 25 -0.86 16.79 -1.84
C GLY A 25 -0.97 15.28 -1.62
N LEU A 26 0.01 14.50 -2.04
CA LEU A 26 -0.03 13.04 -1.92
C LEU A 26 0.01 12.62 -0.44
N THR A 27 -0.93 11.77 -0.06
CA THR A 27 -0.82 10.91 1.11
C THR A 27 -1.14 9.48 0.67
N ALA A 28 -0.21 8.55 0.91
CA ALA A 28 -0.38 7.16 0.53
C ALA A 28 0.23 6.20 1.56
N ILE A 29 -0.24 4.97 1.57
CA ILE A 29 0.28 3.87 2.38
C ILE A 29 0.65 2.76 1.41
N ILE A 30 1.89 2.27 1.50
CA ILE A 30 2.34 1.06 0.82
C ILE A 30 2.59 0.00 1.88
N ALA A 31 1.85 -1.11 1.81
CA ALA A 31 1.99 -2.25 2.70
C ALA A 31 2.53 -3.45 1.91
N VAL A 32 3.64 -3.99 2.38
CA VAL A 32 4.25 -5.23 1.90
C VAL A 32 4.03 -6.29 2.98
N HIS A 33 3.12 -7.22 2.71
CA HIS A 33 2.84 -8.30 3.65
C HIS A 33 3.93 -9.35 3.62
N SER A 34 4.25 -9.88 2.42
CA SER A 34 5.34 -10.84 2.26
C SER A 34 6.00 -10.74 0.89
N THR A 35 7.30 -10.97 0.82
CA THR A 35 8.11 -11.13 -0.40
C THR A 35 8.69 -12.54 -0.55
N HIS A 36 8.17 -13.52 0.21
CA HIS A 36 8.74 -14.88 0.28
C HIS A 36 8.87 -15.58 -1.09
N LEU A 37 7.89 -15.43 -1.98
CA LEU A 37 7.90 -16.04 -3.31
C LEU A 37 8.50 -15.15 -4.41
N GLY A 38 8.88 -13.91 -4.09
CA GLY A 38 9.31 -12.89 -5.04
C GLY A 38 8.80 -11.49 -4.64
N PRO A 39 8.99 -10.48 -5.51
CA PRO A 39 8.49 -9.12 -5.28
C PRO A 39 7.02 -9.10 -4.87
N ALA A 40 6.66 -8.22 -3.94
CA ALA A 40 5.29 -8.06 -3.53
C ALA A 40 4.48 -7.41 -4.65
N ALA A 41 3.45 -8.09 -5.14
CA ALA A 41 2.61 -7.55 -6.21
C ALA A 41 1.21 -7.23 -5.69
N GLY A 42 0.67 -6.08 -6.09
CA GLY A 42 -0.73 -5.75 -5.90
C GLY A 42 -1.05 -4.31 -6.27
N GLY A 43 -2.22 -4.09 -6.86
CA GLY A 43 -2.54 -2.78 -7.44
C GLY A 43 -2.76 -1.67 -6.41
N THR A 44 -2.57 -0.43 -6.84
CA THR A 44 -2.83 0.78 -6.05
C THR A 44 -4.31 1.14 -6.06
N ARG A 45 -4.87 1.38 -4.87
CA ARG A 45 -6.23 1.89 -4.70
C ARG A 45 -6.18 3.40 -4.49
N PHE A 46 -6.98 4.16 -5.25
CA PHE A 46 -7.23 5.58 -4.98
C PHE A 46 -8.63 5.70 -4.40
N TRP A 47 -8.75 6.10 -3.14
CA TRP A 47 -10.05 6.11 -2.46
C TRP A 47 -10.11 7.14 -1.33
N HIS A 48 -11.30 7.69 -1.11
CA HIS A 48 -11.56 8.61 -0.01
C HIS A 48 -11.98 7.82 1.23
N TYR A 49 -11.25 7.98 2.33
CA TYR A 49 -11.55 7.37 3.62
C TYR A 49 -11.98 8.46 4.59
N VAL A 50 -13.08 8.23 5.31
CA VAL A 50 -13.57 9.16 6.34
C VAL A 50 -12.55 9.28 7.48
N GLN A 51 -11.88 8.17 7.82
CA GLN A 51 -10.84 8.13 8.84
C GLN A 51 -9.55 7.56 8.27
N ALA A 52 -8.40 8.17 8.57
CA ALA A 52 -7.09 7.69 8.12
C ALA A 52 -6.77 6.26 8.62
N SER A 53 -7.30 5.87 9.78
CA SER A 53 -7.19 4.50 10.31
C SER A 53 -7.81 3.46 9.40
N ASP A 54 -8.88 3.80 8.67
CA ASP A 54 -9.53 2.87 7.74
C ASP A 54 -8.66 2.63 6.51
N ALA A 55 -7.91 3.64 6.06
CA ALA A 55 -6.94 3.49 4.97
C ALA A 55 -5.79 2.55 5.37
N MET A 56 -5.27 2.70 6.59
CA MET A 56 -4.24 1.79 7.13
C MET A 56 -4.75 0.35 7.21
N ARG A 57 -5.94 0.15 7.81
CA ARG A 57 -6.56 -1.18 7.92
C ARG A 57 -6.75 -1.83 6.55
N ASP A 58 -7.23 -1.06 5.56
CA ASP A 58 -7.48 -1.58 4.22
C ASP A 58 -6.16 -1.94 3.49
N ALA A 59 -5.10 -1.15 3.64
CA ALA A 59 -3.78 -1.47 3.09
C ALA A 59 -3.22 -2.78 3.66
N LEU A 60 -3.27 -2.94 4.99
CA LEU A 60 -2.81 -4.16 5.67
C LEU A 60 -3.62 -5.39 5.22
N ARG A 61 -4.94 -5.35 5.38
CA ARG A 61 -5.83 -6.47 5.05
C ARG A 61 -5.72 -6.91 3.59
N LEU A 62 -5.59 -5.96 2.66
CA LEU A 62 -5.50 -6.28 1.23
C LEU A 62 -4.13 -6.78 0.81
N SER A 63 -3.04 -6.26 1.38
CA SER A 63 -1.69 -6.77 1.07
C SER A 63 -1.54 -8.22 1.54
N ARG A 64 -2.08 -8.56 2.73
CA ARG A 64 -2.22 -9.96 3.18
C ARG A 64 -3.00 -10.81 2.18
N GLY A 65 -4.16 -10.31 1.74
CA GLY A 65 -4.97 -10.99 0.72
C GLY A 65 -4.20 -11.26 -0.58
N MET A 66 -3.34 -10.32 -1.01
CA MET A 66 -2.51 -10.50 -2.20
C MET A 66 -1.45 -11.58 -2.03
N SER A 67 -0.87 -11.76 -0.84
CA SER A 67 0.08 -12.86 -0.59
C SER A 67 -0.59 -14.21 -0.82
N TYR A 68 -1.76 -14.42 -0.21
CA TYR A 68 -2.50 -15.67 -0.39
C TYR A 68 -2.97 -15.86 -1.83
N LYS A 69 -3.50 -14.80 -2.46
CA LYS A 69 -3.94 -14.86 -3.85
C LYS A 69 -2.81 -15.28 -4.79
N ASN A 70 -1.65 -14.63 -4.69
CA ASN A 70 -0.52 -14.89 -5.58
C ASN A 70 0.08 -16.28 -5.34
N ALA A 71 0.20 -16.69 -4.07
CA ALA A 71 0.64 -18.04 -3.71
C ALA A 71 -0.31 -19.13 -4.24
N MET A 72 -1.62 -18.97 -4.03
CA MET A 72 -2.62 -19.93 -4.54
C MET A 72 -2.66 -19.99 -6.07
N ALA A 73 -2.32 -18.88 -6.75
CA ALA A 73 -2.21 -18.84 -8.20
C ALA A 73 -0.88 -19.40 -8.74
N GLY A 74 0.04 -19.86 -7.87
CA GLY A 74 1.34 -20.37 -8.28
C GLY A 74 2.26 -19.31 -8.88
N LEU A 75 2.04 -18.02 -8.56
CA LEU A 75 2.84 -16.92 -9.09
C LEU A 75 4.12 -16.74 -8.27
N PRO A 76 5.27 -16.41 -8.90
CA PRO A 76 6.52 -16.09 -8.19
C PRO A 76 6.48 -14.65 -7.65
N MET A 77 5.45 -14.35 -6.86
CA MET A 77 5.17 -13.01 -6.34
C MET A 77 4.66 -13.10 -4.90
N GLY A 78 5.17 -12.18 -4.08
CA GLY A 78 4.65 -11.91 -2.75
C GLY A 78 3.33 -11.11 -2.79
N GLY A 79 2.93 -10.55 -1.64
CA GLY A 79 1.71 -9.76 -1.50
C GLY A 79 1.98 -8.34 -1.06
N GLY A 80 1.53 -7.39 -1.88
CA GLY A 80 1.63 -5.96 -1.59
C GLY A 80 0.31 -5.25 -1.85
N LYS A 81 0.17 -4.06 -1.29
CA LYS A 81 -0.94 -3.15 -1.59
C LYS A 81 -0.52 -1.72 -1.34
N ALA A 82 -0.89 -0.83 -2.25
CA ALA A 82 -0.87 0.59 -1.99
C ALA A 82 -2.29 1.19 -1.94
N VAL A 83 -2.45 2.20 -1.11
CA VAL A 83 -3.65 3.03 -0.99
C VAL A 83 -3.21 4.49 -1.03
N ILE A 84 -3.69 5.24 -2.02
CA ILE A 84 -3.62 6.70 -2.08
C ILE A 84 -4.90 7.24 -1.46
N LEU A 85 -4.76 8.04 -0.41
CA LEU A 85 -5.86 8.65 0.32
C LEU A 85 -6.34 9.87 -0.48
N ALA A 86 -7.49 9.74 -1.11
CA ALA A 86 -8.11 10.81 -1.85
C ALA A 86 -8.78 11.82 -0.90
N ASP A 87 -8.73 13.10 -1.26
CA ASP A 87 -9.57 14.12 -0.65
C ASP A 87 -11.07 13.88 -0.94
N GLU A 88 -11.94 14.68 -0.34
CA GLU A 88 -13.39 14.57 -0.52
C GLU A 88 -13.80 14.79 -1.99
N GLN A 89 -13.06 15.65 -2.69
CA GLN A 89 -13.26 15.97 -4.10
C GLN A 89 -12.75 14.86 -5.04
N ARG A 90 -11.99 13.90 -4.50
CA ARG A 90 -11.40 12.75 -5.18
C ARG A 90 -10.55 13.16 -6.39
N ILE A 91 -9.82 14.25 -6.25
CA ILE A 91 -9.02 14.80 -7.36
C ILE A 91 -7.70 14.05 -7.45
N LYS A 92 -7.44 13.50 -8.64
CA LYS A 92 -6.17 12.86 -8.98
C LYS A 92 -5.39 13.75 -9.95
N THR A 93 -4.17 14.12 -9.57
CA THR A 93 -3.33 14.99 -10.39
C THR A 93 -2.10 14.24 -10.94
N PRO A 94 -1.55 14.64 -12.10
CA PRO A 94 -0.32 14.05 -12.62
C PRO A 94 0.86 14.16 -11.64
N ALA A 95 0.99 15.28 -10.92
CA ALA A 95 2.05 15.49 -9.93
C ALA A 95 1.93 14.53 -8.73
N MET A 96 0.71 14.22 -8.30
CA MET A 96 0.46 13.23 -7.25
C MET A 96 0.87 11.83 -7.69
N ILE A 97 0.55 11.45 -8.93
CA ILE A 97 0.91 10.14 -9.49
C ILE A 97 2.42 10.02 -9.70
N ALA A 98 3.09 11.08 -10.17
CA ALA A 98 4.55 11.11 -10.30
C ALA A 98 5.23 10.90 -8.94
N ALA A 99 4.83 11.66 -7.92
CA ALA A 99 5.36 11.52 -6.56
C ALA A 99 5.10 10.13 -5.95
N PHE A 100 3.97 9.50 -6.29
CA PHE A 100 3.71 8.12 -5.88
C PHE A 100 4.63 7.13 -6.61
N GLY A 101 4.88 7.35 -7.91
CA GLY A 101 5.86 6.60 -8.69
C GLY A 101 7.26 6.64 -8.08
N ASP A 102 7.73 7.81 -7.68
CA ASP A 102 9.03 7.98 -6.99
C ASP A 102 9.10 7.16 -5.69
N ALA A 103 8.00 7.10 -4.93
CA ALA A 103 7.93 6.31 -3.72
C ALA A 103 7.93 4.79 -3.98
N VAL A 104 7.33 4.34 -5.07
CA VAL A 104 7.40 2.94 -5.52
C VAL A 104 8.82 2.61 -6.00
N GLU A 105 9.44 3.49 -6.79
CA GLU A 105 10.82 3.31 -7.26
C GLU A 105 11.81 3.19 -6.09
N ALA A 106 11.64 3.99 -5.04
CA ALA A 106 12.46 3.93 -3.84
C ALA A 106 12.42 2.57 -3.11
N LEU A 107 11.44 1.71 -3.40
CA LEU A 107 11.38 0.34 -2.88
C LEU A 107 12.29 -0.64 -3.65
N GLY A 108 12.96 -0.21 -4.71
CA GLY A 108 13.98 -0.99 -5.41
C GLY A 108 13.46 -2.32 -5.94
N GLY A 109 12.23 -2.33 -6.47
CA GLY A 109 11.59 -3.53 -7.00
C GLY A 109 11.02 -4.49 -5.95
N ARG A 110 11.05 -4.15 -4.65
CA ARG A 110 10.39 -4.96 -3.60
C ARG A 110 8.86 -4.96 -3.72
N TYR A 111 8.28 -3.94 -4.37
CA TYR A 111 6.85 -3.80 -4.61
C TYR A 111 6.58 -3.44 -6.06
N VAL A 112 5.55 -4.06 -6.65
CA VAL A 112 5.07 -3.83 -8.02
C VAL A 112 3.56 -3.55 -7.98
N THR A 113 3.13 -2.48 -8.66
CA THR A 113 1.73 -2.01 -8.66
C THR A 113 1.15 -1.83 -10.06
#